data_AF-A0A1V5X467-F1
#
_entry.id   AF-A0A1V5X467-F1
#
_cell.length_a   1.000
_cell.length_b   1.000
_cell.length_c   1.000
_cell.angle_alpha   90.00
_cell.angle_beta   90.00
_cell.angle_gamma   90.00
#
_symmetry.space_group_name_H-M   'P 1'
#
loop_
_entity.id
_entity.type
_entity.pdbx_description
1 polymer ?
#
loop_
_entity_poly.entity_id
_entity_poly.type
_entity_poly.pdbx_seq_one_letter_code
_entity_poly.pdbx_strand_id
1 'polypeptide(L)'
;MNNLTKTTGVTLMTTEKFVELFNAQIKSCKDILIDRASVYAPNQDRLENFKQAALLQSCTPVTALGGMLAKHIIAIYSFISSQESNIFVSPEQWKEKITDSINYLILLSALLEESSNV
;
A
#
# COMPACT_ATOMS: atom_id res chain seq x y z
N MET A 1 31.98 -28.93 30.10
CA MET A 1 32.02 -27.53 30.58
C MET A 1 32.32 -26.62 29.41
N ASN A 2 31.76 -25.40 29.44
CA ASN A 2 31.78 -24.30 28.47
C ASN A 2 30.62 -24.34 27.46
N ASN A 3 29.39 -24.00 27.87
CA ASN A 3 28.81 -22.68 28.24
C ASN A 3 28.38 -21.82 27.05
N LEU A 4 27.05 -21.65 27.00
CA LEU A 4 26.29 -20.44 26.66
C LEU A 4 26.74 -19.61 25.46
N THR A 5 25.95 -19.69 24.38
CA THR A 5 25.39 -18.48 23.75
C THR A 5 23.90 -18.71 23.50
N LYS A 6 23.07 -18.12 24.38
CA LYS A 6 21.67 -17.79 24.04
C LYS A 6 21.75 -16.62 23.05
N THR A 7 21.79 -16.93 21.77
CA THR A 7 21.57 -15.92 20.73
C THR A 7 20.07 -15.95 20.43
N THR A 8 19.39 -14.85 20.71
CA THR A 8 18.01 -14.56 20.30
C THR A 8 17.75 -15.09 18.88
N GLY A 9 16.81 -16.03 18.73
CA GLY A 9 16.49 -16.65 17.44
C GLY A 9 15.88 -15.65 16.47
N VAL A 10 16.73 -14.87 15.80
CA VAL A 10 16.34 -14.06 14.64
C VAL A 10 16.20 -15.03 13.48
N THR A 11 14.96 -15.38 13.13
CA THR A 11 14.67 -16.14 11.92
C THR A 11 14.97 -15.21 10.73
N LEU A 12 16.01 -15.53 9.96
CA LEU A 12 16.40 -14.76 8.78
C LEU A 12 15.35 -14.92 7.67
N MET A 13 15.11 -13.86 6.90
CA MET A 13 14.29 -13.91 5.70
C MET A 13 15.02 -14.68 4.60
N THR A 14 14.55 -15.87 4.25
CA THR A 14 15.11 -16.64 3.13
C THR A 14 14.61 -16.11 1.79
N THR A 15 15.31 -16.46 0.70
CA THR A 15 14.88 -16.13 -0.65
C THR A 15 13.49 -16.68 -0.96
N GLU A 16 13.21 -17.92 -0.57
CA GLU A 16 11.91 -18.56 -0.80
C GLU A 16 10.81 -17.82 -0.04
N LYS A 17 11.06 -17.48 1.24
CA LYS A 17 10.05 -16.79 2.05
C LYS A 17 9.79 -15.36 1.56
N PHE A 18 10.83 -14.68 1.07
CA PHE A 18 10.69 -13.37 0.45
C PHE A 18 9.85 -13.44 -0.83
N VAL A 19 10.09 -14.44 -1.69
CA VAL A 19 9.32 -14.64 -2.93
C VAL A 19 7.86 -14.96 -2.60
N GLU A 20 7.59 -15.80 -1.59
CA GLU A 20 6.22 -16.04 -1.11
C GLU A 20 5.53 -14.75 -0.66
N LEU A 21 6.22 -13.94 0.15
CA LEU A 21 5.72 -12.66 0.65
C LEU A 21 5.39 -11.72 -0.52
N PHE A 22 6.32 -11.59 -1.48
CA PHE A 22 6.15 -10.76 -2.67
C PHE A 22 4.92 -11.18 -3.49
N ASN A 23 4.81 -12.48 -3.80
CA ASN A 23 3.68 -12.99 -4.58
C ASN A 23 2.34 -12.80 -3.85
N ALA A 24 2.32 -13.01 -2.52
CA ALA A 24 1.13 -12.76 -1.70
C ALA A 24 0.75 -11.26 -1.69
N GLN A 25 1.72 -10.36 -1.70
CA GLN A 25 1.50 -8.92 -1.79
C GLN A 25 0.90 -8.53 -3.15
N ILE A 26 1.48 -9.03 -4.25
CA ILE A 26 0.94 -8.79 -5.61
C ILE A 26 -0.48 -9.33 -5.75
N LYS A 27 -0.76 -10.51 -5.20
CA LYS A 27 -2.12 -11.06 -5.18
C LYS A 27 -3.08 -10.13 -4.43
N SER A 28 -2.69 -9.66 -3.24
CA SER A 28 -3.53 -8.76 -2.43
C SER A 28 -3.82 -7.44 -3.15
N CYS A 29 -2.82 -6.88 -3.84
CA CYS A 29 -2.99 -5.71 -4.70
C CYS A 29 -4.05 -5.98 -5.80
N LYS A 30 -3.94 -7.10 -6.53
CA LYS A 30 -4.92 -7.48 -7.56
C LYS A 30 -6.33 -7.67 -7.00
N ASP A 31 -6.46 -8.45 -5.92
CA ASP A 31 -7.76 -8.75 -5.30
C ASP A 31 -8.50 -7.45 -4.91
N ILE A 32 -7.77 -6.45 -4.39
CA ILE A 32 -8.36 -5.16 -3.98
C ILE A 32 -8.57 -4.23 -5.18
N LEU A 33 -7.54 -3.99 -5.98
CA LEU A 33 -7.55 -2.98 -7.03
C LEU A 33 -8.39 -3.39 -8.23
N ILE A 34 -8.42 -4.68 -8.58
CA ILE A 34 -9.09 -5.20 -9.77
C ILE A 34 -10.43 -5.80 -9.40
N ASP A 35 -10.44 -6.79 -8.51
CA ASP A 35 -11.60 -7.66 -8.29
C ASP A 35 -12.67 -7.02 -7.40
N ARG A 36 -12.27 -6.26 -6.36
CA ARG A 36 -13.23 -5.49 -5.55
C ARG A 36 -13.70 -4.21 -6.23
N ALA A 37 -12.85 -3.58 -7.04
CA ALA A 37 -13.25 -2.38 -7.79
C ALA A 37 -14.33 -2.69 -8.85
N SER A 38 -14.32 -3.89 -9.47
CA SER A 38 -15.39 -4.31 -10.38
C SER A 38 -16.77 -4.45 -9.73
N VAL A 39 -16.84 -4.59 -8.41
CA VAL A 39 -18.11 -4.67 -7.66
C VAL A 39 -18.74 -3.28 -7.45
N TYR A 40 -17.93 -2.22 -7.43
CA TYR A 40 -18.41 -0.84 -7.20
C TYR A 40 -18.52 -0.01 -8.48
N ALA A 41 -17.88 -0.41 -9.58
CA ALA A 41 -17.93 0.30 -10.85
C ALA A 41 -17.85 -0.67 -12.05
N PRO A 42 -18.99 -1.28 -12.46
CA PRO A 42 -18.99 -2.24 -13.57
C PRO A 42 -18.67 -1.59 -14.93
N ASN A 43 -18.86 -0.27 -15.07
CA ASN A 43 -18.75 0.49 -16.33
C ASN A 43 -18.13 1.90 -16.16
N GLN A 44 -17.50 2.22 -15.02
CA GLN A 44 -17.08 3.59 -14.66
C GLN A 44 -15.56 3.73 -14.59
N ASP A 45 -15.07 4.90 -14.99
CA ASP A 45 -13.68 5.30 -14.91
C ASP A 45 -13.11 5.06 -13.50
N ARG A 46 -12.02 4.28 -13.43
CA ARG A 46 -11.35 3.91 -12.16
C ARG A 46 -10.68 5.11 -11.49
N LEU A 47 -10.55 6.24 -12.19
CA LEU A 47 -9.89 7.46 -11.74
C LEU A 47 -10.90 8.56 -11.34
N GLU A 48 -12.20 8.32 -11.51
CA GLU A 48 -13.28 9.30 -11.28
C GLU A 48 -13.20 9.94 -9.89
N ASN A 49 -12.94 9.16 -8.84
CA ASN A 49 -12.84 9.66 -7.47
C ASN A 49 -11.74 10.73 -7.32
N PHE A 50 -10.63 10.59 -8.04
CA PHE A 50 -9.55 11.58 -8.01
C PHE A 50 -9.91 12.83 -8.81
N LYS A 51 -10.66 12.69 -9.90
CA LYS A 51 -11.19 13.81 -10.68
C LYS A 51 -12.18 14.62 -9.86
N GLN A 52 -13.11 13.96 -9.18
CA GLN A 52 -14.07 14.62 -8.26
C GLN A 52 -13.37 15.27 -7.06
N ALA A 53 -12.40 14.59 -6.44
CA ALA A 53 -11.64 15.14 -5.34
C ALA A 53 -10.80 16.36 -5.75
N ALA A 54 -10.26 16.36 -6.97
CA ALA A 54 -9.53 17.48 -7.55
C ALA A 54 -10.42 18.69 -7.81
N LEU A 55 -11.63 18.48 -8.36
CA LEU A 55 -12.64 19.54 -8.51
C LEU A 55 -12.99 20.15 -7.15
N LEU A 56 -13.28 19.32 -6.15
CA LEU A 56 -13.61 19.78 -4.80
C LEU A 56 -12.50 20.60 -4.15
N GLN A 57 -11.23 20.23 -4.38
CA GLN A 57 -10.06 20.86 -3.77
C GLN A 57 -9.41 21.93 -4.65
N SER A 58 -9.95 22.20 -5.84
CA SER A 58 -9.36 23.11 -6.83
C SER A 58 -7.89 22.78 -7.14
N CYS A 59 -7.59 21.50 -7.36
CA CYS A 59 -6.25 21.03 -7.71
C CYS A 59 -6.32 20.04 -8.90
N THR A 60 -5.20 19.39 -9.24
CA THR A 60 -5.19 18.36 -10.29
C THR A 60 -5.54 16.98 -9.71
N PRO A 61 -6.06 16.02 -10.50
CA PRO A 61 -6.28 14.65 -10.05
C PRO A 61 -5.02 13.98 -9.46
N VAL A 62 -3.85 14.27 -10.04
CA VAL A 62 -2.54 13.80 -9.54
C VAL A 62 -2.26 14.35 -8.14
N THR A 63 -2.48 15.65 -7.92
CA THR A 63 -2.32 16.28 -6.60
C THR A 63 -3.32 15.72 -5.58
N ALA A 64 -4.59 15.54 -5.98
CA ALA A 64 -5.61 14.95 -5.12
C ALA A 64 -5.25 13.52 -4.68
N LEU A 65 -4.80 12.67 -5.63
CA LEU A 65 -4.30 11.34 -5.34
C LEU A 65 -3.09 11.38 -4.38
N GLY A 66 -2.14 12.28 -4.62
CA GLY A 66 -0.95 12.45 -3.78
C GLY A 66 -1.30 12.70 -2.31
N GLY A 67 -2.32 13.52 -2.03
CA GLY A 67 -2.81 13.75 -0.67
C GLY A 67 -3.41 12.49 -0.03
N MET A 68 -4.15 11.69 -0.81
CA MET A 68 -4.72 10.42 -0.32
C MET A 68 -3.63 9.37 -0.07
N LEU A 69 -2.63 9.27 -0.95
CA LEU A 69 -1.44 8.42 -0.74
C LEU A 69 -0.67 8.83 0.52
N ALA A 70 -0.50 10.13 0.76
CA ALA A 70 0.22 10.66 1.92
C ALA A 70 -0.37 10.12 3.24
N LYS A 71 -1.69 10.00 3.36
CA LYS A 71 -2.34 9.39 4.53
C LYS A 71 -1.86 7.96 4.80
N HIS A 72 -1.70 7.14 3.77
CA HIS A 72 -1.23 5.75 3.91
C HIS A 72 0.25 5.69 4.28
N ILE A 73 1.08 6.54 3.68
CA ILE A 73 2.51 6.63 4.02
C ILE A 73 2.70 7.11 5.46
N ILE A 74 1.98 8.14 5.90
CA ILE A 74 2.02 8.62 7.29
C ILE A 74 1.63 7.50 8.26
N ALA A 75 0.60 6.71 7.94
CA ALA A 75 0.20 5.56 8.75
C ALA A 75 1.33 4.51 8.87
N ILE A 76 2.05 4.23 7.78
CA ILE A 76 3.21 3.33 7.80
C ILE A 76 4.29 3.87 8.74
N TYR A 77 4.67 5.16 8.64
CA TYR A 77 5.65 5.75 9.55
C TYR A 77 5.19 5.73 11.01
N SER A 78 3.89 5.94 11.26
CA SER A 78 3.30 5.79 12.60
C SER A 78 3.42 4.36 13.12
N PHE A 79 3.26 3.35 12.27
CA PHE A 79 3.42 1.95 12.66
C PHE A 79 4.88 1.60 12.95
N ILE A 80 5.82 2.14 12.18
CA ILE A 80 7.26 1.99 12.45
C ILE A 80 7.58 2.56 13.85
N SER A 81 7.15 3.79 14.13
CA SER A 81 7.36 4.43 15.44
C SER A 81 6.67 3.67 16.57
N SER A 82 5.49 3.09 16.31
CA SER A 82 4.80 2.22 17.26
C SER A 82 5.64 0.99 17.60
N GLN A 83 6.20 0.33 16.58
CA GLN A 83 7.07 -0.83 16.76
C GLN A 83 8.35 -0.50 17.54
N GLU A 84 8.98 0.64 17.27
CA GLU A 84 10.14 1.14 18.03
C GLU A 84 9.78 1.41 19.50
N SER A 85 8.53 1.80 19.76
CA SER A 85 7.97 2.02 21.09
C SER A 85 7.38 0.77 21.74
N ASN A 86 7.57 -0.42 21.14
CA ASN A 86 6.98 -1.70 21.57
C ASN A 86 5.44 -1.71 21.63
N ILE A 87 4.78 -0.86 20.84
CA ILE A 87 3.33 -0.85 20.66
C ILE A 87 2.98 -1.83 19.53
N PHE A 88 2.08 -2.77 19.82
CA PHE A 88 1.68 -3.79 18.87
C PHE A 88 0.85 -3.19 17.73
N VAL A 89 1.25 -3.50 16.49
CA VAL A 89 0.50 -3.27 15.26
C VAL A 89 0.32 -4.64 14.60
N SER A 90 -0.91 -4.99 14.24
CA SER A 90 -1.18 -6.33 13.71
C SER A 90 -0.57 -6.52 12.31
N PRO A 91 -0.17 -7.76 11.95
CA PRO A 91 0.30 -8.06 10.59
C PRO A 91 -0.70 -7.67 9.50
N GLU A 92 -2.01 -7.77 9.78
CA GLU A 92 -3.09 -7.38 8.87
C GLU A 92 -3.12 -5.86 8.66
N GLN A 93 -2.91 -5.06 9.71
CA GLN A 93 -2.83 -3.60 9.59
C GLN A 93 -1.64 -3.16 8.72
N TRP A 94 -0.48 -3.79 8.92
CA TRP A 94 0.69 -3.59 8.06
C TRP A 94 0.39 -3.95 6.62
N LYS A 95 -0.17 -5.15 6.40
CA LYS A 95 -0.53 -5.64 5.06
C LYS A 95 -1.51 -4.70 4.37
N GLU A 96 -2.54 -4.22 5.06
CA GLU A 96 -3.52 -3.28 4.53
C GLU A 96 -2.84 -2.01 4.03
N LYS A 97 -2.05 -1.34 4.89
CA LYS A 97 -1.42 -0.07 4.51
C LYS A 97 -0.36 -0.20 3.44
N ILE A 98 0.43 -1.27 3.45
CA ILE A 98 1.39 -1.57 2.38
C ILE A 98 0.64 -1.80 1.05
N THR A 99 -0.46 -2.57 1.08
CA THR A 99 -1.29 -2.84 -0.11
C THR A 99 -1.92 -1.56 -0.66
N ASP A 100 -2.49 -0.73 0.21
CA ASP A 100 -3.06 0.57 -0.17
C ASP A 100 -2.00 1.44 -0.84
N SER A 101 -0.83 1.61 -0.21
CA SER A 101 0.24 2.45 -0.77
C SER A 101 0.67 1.98 -2.16
N ILE A 102 0.86 0.68 -2.37
CA ILE A 102 1.20 0.13 -3.70
C ILE A 102 0.08 0.40 -4.70
N ASN A 103 -1.17 0.16 -4.33
CA ASN A 103 -2.31 0.37 -5.22
C ASN A 103 -2.48 1.85 -5.62
N TYR A 104 -2.24 2.78 -4.70
CA TYR A 104 -2.24 4.21 -5.00
C TYR A 104 -1.11 4.61 -5.95
N LEU A 105 0.08 4.00 -5.85
CA LEU A 105 1.16 4.23 -6.82
C LEU A 105 0.81 3.70 -8.22
N ILE A 106 0.10 2.58 -8.32
CA ILE A 106 -0.41 2.07 -9.60
C ILE A 106 -1.46 3.03 -10.19
N LEU A 107 -2.39 3.53 -9.37
CA LEU A 107 -3.40 4.51 -9.80
C LEU A 107 -2.76 5.85 -10.21
N LEU A 108 -1.69 6.27 -9.54
CA LEU A 108 -0.89 7.42 -9.95
C LEU A 108 -0.30 7.22 -11.35
N SER A 109 0.27 6.04 -11.61
CA SER A 109 0.78 5.71 -12.95
C SER A 109 -0.32 5.81 -14.00
N ALA A 110 -1.55 5.38 -13.70
CA ALA A 110 -2.68 5.48 -14.63
C ALA A 110 -3.10 6.93 -14.88
N LEU A 111 -3.13 7.79 -13.85
CA LEU A 111 -3.42 9.23 -14.03
C LEU A 111 -2.36 9.95 -14.88
N LEU A 112 -1.08 9.60 -14.69
CA LEU A 112 0.01 10.19 -15.47
C LEU A 112 -0.06 9.77 -16.94
N GLU A 113 -0.39 8.50 -17.21
CA GLU A 113 -0.62 7.98 -18.56
C GLU A 113 -1.83 8.67 -19.22
N GLU A 114 -2.96 8.80 -18.50
CA GLU A 114 -4.15 9.50 -19.02
C GLU A 114 -3.83 10.96 -19.37
N SER A 115 -3.08 11.66 -18.49
CA SER A 115 -2.72 13.07 -18.70
C SER A 115 -1.74 13.30 -19.85
N SER A 116 -0.96 12.28 -20.22
CA SER A 116 0.02 12.35 -21.32
C SER A 116 -0.58 12.09 -22.69
N ASN A 117 -1.78 11.49 -22.73
CA ASN A 117 -2.52 11.15 -23.95
C ASN A 117 -3.57 12.22 -24.34
N VAL A 118 -3.54 13.39 -23.68
CA VAL A 118 -4.40 14.56 -23.93
C VAL A 118 -3.63 15.67 -24.61
#